data_AF-A0AAD5M4B5-F1
#
_entry.id   AF-A0AAD5M4B5-F1
#
_cell.length_a   1.000
_cell.length_b   1.000
_cell.length_c   1.000
_cell.angle_alpha   90.00
_cell.angle_beta   90.00
_cell.angle_gamma   90.00
#
_symmetry.space_group_name_H-M   'P 1'
#
loop_
_entity.id
_entity.type
_entity.pdbx_description
1 polymer ?
#
loop_
_entity_poly.entity_id
_entity_poly.type
_entity_poly.pdbx_seq_one_letter_code
_entity_poly.pdbx_strand_id
1 'polypeptide(L)'
;MSTSNGECTSPRIFAPTSLVFDDSQLCFNKNHFGRPDFNVQRFMNLARRRAGLKQIQQDLRLYLKSVQHSMIELINDDYADFVHLSSNLVSLQSAIDKIDNDINTIWTEFENSTNTAVRTAERVESFCLELSENRSSQIEIRHRISFLSALQRLANLINNIPNSVSTLWLEKVSSCLVDISSYKEKLIEQSRESKILNKARNMNAKCDRSRTRVYQADDPLNPTYQSRQRFEVAGLSIEEETPRGSILHSINIRRGVLGCVVL
;
A
#
# COMPACT_ATOMS: atom_id res chain seq x y z
N MET A 1 23.49 28.65 4.20
CA MET A 1 22.07 28.83 3.87
C MET A 1 21.36 29.19 5.15
N SER A 2 20.99 30.46 5.28
CA SER A 2 20.49 31.05 6.51
C SER A 2 19.05 30.62 6.77
N THR A 3 18.79 30.00 7.92
CA THR A 3 17.46 29.64 8.39
C THR A 3 16.81 30.89 9.00
N SER A 4 15.91 31.54 8.27
CA SER A 4 15.04 32.59 8.81
C SER A 4 13.88 31.94 9.57
N ASN A 5 13.92 32.02 10.90
CA ASN A 5 12.76 31.82 11.74
C ASN A 5 11.74 32.93 11.43
N GLY A 6 10.74 32.61 10.61
CA GLY A 6 9.57 33.45 10.43
C GLY A 6 8.61 33.24 11.59
N GLU A 7 8.78 34.01 12.65
CA GLU A 7 7.70 34.24 13.61
C GLU A 7 6.56 34.94 12.85
N CYS A 8 5.52 34.19 12.51
CA CYS A 8 4.27 34.75 11.99
C CYS A 8 3.53 35.37 13.18
N THR A 9 3.98 36.53 13.65
CA THR A 9 3.17 37.39 14.49
C THR A 9 2.06 37.95 13.60
N SER A 10 0.90 37.30 13.61
CA SER A 10 -0.30 37.81 12.94
C SER A 10 -0.50 39.28 13.32
N PRO A 11 -0.58 40.20 12.35
CA PRO A 11 -0.93 41.58 12.65
C PRO A 11 -2.35 41.55 13.22
N ARG A 12 -2.60 42.27 14.32
CA ARG A 12 -3.97 42.61 14.72
C ARG A 12 -4.59 43.45 13.60
N ILE A 13 -5.17 42.82 12.60
CA ILE A 13 -5.80 43.48 11.44
C ILE A 13 -7.10 44.18 11.87
N PHE A 14 -7.64 43.82 13.03
CA PHE A 14 -8.83 44.44 13.62
C PHE A 14 -8.56 44.96 15.03
N ALA A 15 -7.47 45.70 15.26
CA ALA A 15 -7.46 46.56 16.45
C ALA A 15 -8.48 47.69 16.20
N PRO A 16 -9.65 47.71 16.88
CA PRO A 16 -10.45 48.91 16.86
C PRO A 16 -9.61 49.96 17.58
N THR A 17 -9.66 51.21 17.12
CA THR A 17 -9.40 52.35 17.98
C THR A 17 -10.26 52.19 19.22
N SER A 18 -9.68 51.59 20.26
CA SER A 18 -10.22 51.64 21.61
C SER A 18 -10.59 53.10 21.82
N LEU A 19 -11.85 53.36 22.12
CA LEU A 19 -12.26 54.66 22.60
C LEU A 19 -11.46 54.83 23.90
N VAL A 20 -10.26 55.43 23.79
CA VAL A 20 -9.32 55.61 24.91
C VAL A 20 -9.98 56.62 25.83
N PHE A 21 -10.87 56.11 26.66
CA PHE A 21 -11.52 56.85 27.70
C PHE A 21 -10.47 57.01 28.79
N ASP A 22 -10.05 58.24 29.01
CA ASP A 22 -9.13 58.55 30.08
C ASP A 22 -9.86 58.41 31.43
N ASP A 23 -9.82 57.19 31.97
CA ASP A 23 -10.44 56.80 33.23
C ASP A 23 -9.98 57.64 34.42
N SER A 24 -8.88 58.39 34.27
CA SER A 24 -8.38 59.32 35.30
C SER A 24 -9.31 60.53 35.51
N GLN A 25 -10.27 60.76 34.61
CA GLN A 25 -11.23 61.86 34.68
C GLN A 25 -12.51 61.54 35.48
N LEU A 26 -12.71 60.28 35.90
CA LEU A 26 -13.88 59.91 36.69
C LEU A 26 -13.80 60.46 38.12
N CYS A 27 -14.90 61.00 38.64
CA CYS A 27 -14.95 61.47 40.03
C CYS A 27 -14.92 60.34 41.08
N PHE A 28 -14.83 59.07 40.67
CA PHE A 28 -14.81 57.88 41.52
C PHE A 28 -13.78 56.85 41.04
N ASN A 29 -13.41 55.91 41.93
CA ASN A 29 -12.54 54.79 41.58
C ASN A 29 -13.36 53.61 41.05
N LYS A 30 -13.21 53.27 39.76
CA LYS A 30 -13.93 52.17 39.10
C LYS A 30 -13.64 50.79 39.70
N ASN A 31 -12.47 50.60 40.31
CA ASN A 31 -12.10 49.31 40.91
C ASN A 31 -12.99 48.93 42.10
N HIS A 32 -13.78 49.88 42.63
CA HIS A 32 -14.75 49.58 43.68
C HIS A 32 -15.90 48.70 43.17
N PHE A 33 -16.31 48.80 41.90
CA PHE A 33 -17.43 48.04 41.35
C PHE A 33 -17.14 46.54 41.20
N GLY A 34 -15.87 46.17 40.99
CA GLY A 34 -15.45 44.77 40.87
C GLY A 34 -15.22 44.08 42.21
N ARG A 35 -15.38 44.77 43.35
CA ARG A 35 -15.13 44.18 44.67
C ARG A 35 -16.36 43.42 45.19
N PRO A 36 -16.17 42.27 45.86
CA PRO A 36 -17.27 41.50 46.43
C PRO A 36 -17.97 42.22 47.60
N ASP A 37 -17.31 43.17 48.27
CA ASP A 37 -17.85 43.97 49.37
C ASP A 37 -18.43 45.32 48.91
N PHE A 38 -18.78 45.46 47.63
CA PHE A 38 -19.29 46.70 47.09
C PHE A 38 -20.55 47.17 47.84
N ASN A 39 -20.48 48.38 48.40
CA ASN A 39 -21.57 49.00 49.13
C ASN A 39 -21.88 50.39 48.54
N VAL A 40 -23.10 50.55 48.04
CA VAL A 40 -23.56 51.79 47.38
C VAL A 40 -23.50 53.00 48.32
N GLN A 41 -23.88 52.84 49.59
CA GLN A 41 -23.86 53.94 50.56
C GLN A 41 -22.43 54.43 50.81
N ARG A 42 -21.49 53.48 50.99
CA ARG A 42 -20.06 53.79 51.13
C ARG A 42 -19.52 54.45 49.87
N PHE A 43 -19.83 53.93 48.68
CA PHE A 43 -19.45 54.53 47.40
C PHE A 43 -19.96 55.97 47.26
N MET A 44 -21.26 56.20 47.49
CA MET A 44 -21.86 57.53 47.36
C MET A 44 -21.31 58.54 48.37
N ASN A 45 -20.93 58.09 49.57
CA ASN A 45 -20.29 58.94 50.58
C ASN A 45 -18.87 59.33 50.19
N LEU A 46 -18.13 58.49 49.46
CA LEU A 46 -16.82 58.84 48.92
C LEU A 46 -16.93 59.73 47.67
N ALA A 47 -17.84 59.41 46.75
CA ALA A 47 -18.03 60.15 45.50
C ALA A 47 -18.54 61.59 45.75
N ARG A 48 -19.49 61.78 46.68
CA ARG A 48 -20.00 63.12 47.04
C ARG A 48 -18.97 64.05 47.67
N ARG A 49 -17.85 63.53 48.19
CA ARG A 49 -16.73 64.35 48.67
C ARG A 49 -15.91 64.95 47.53
N ARG A 50 -16.01 64.39 46.32
CA ARG A 50 -15.21 64.79 45.15
C ARG A 50 -16.01 65.54 44.09
N ALA A 51 -17.31 65.26 43.95
CA ALA A 51 -18.15 65.88 42.93
C ALA A 51 -19.63 65.99 43.33
N GLY A 52 -20.37 66.86 42.64
CA GLY A 52 -21.83 67.00 42.80
C GLY A 52 -22.60 65.85 42.14
N LEU A 53 -23.86 65.66 42.53
CA LEU A 53 -24.69 64.53 42.09
C LEU A 53 -24.85 64.44 40.55
N LYS A 54 -24.96 65.58 39.87
CA LYS A 54 -25.05 65.63 38.40
C LYS A 54 -23.77 65.12 37.73
N GLN A 55 -22.60 65.49 38.25
CA GLN A 55 -21.32 65.03 37.74
C GLN A 55 -21.13 63.53 37.99
N ILE A 56 -21.46 63.06 39.20
CA ILE A 56 -21.42 61.62 39.53
C ILE A 56 -22.31 60.83 38.58
N GLN A 57 -23.53 61.31 38.30
CA GLN A 57 -24.44 60.66 37.35
C GLN A 57 -23.86 60.62 35.93
N GLN A 58 -23.24 61.71 35.47
CA GLN A 58 -22.64 61.78 34.15
C GLN A 58 -21.45 60.82 34.03
N ASP A 59 -20.55 60.81 35.00
CA ASP A 59 -19.37 59.94 35.03
C ASP A 59 -19.77 58.46 35.10
N LEU A 60 -20.82 58.12 35.84
CA LEU A 60 -21.38 56.76 35.86
C LEU A 60 -21.93 56.35 34.49
N ARG A 61 -22.60 57.25 33.77
CA ARG A 61 -23.09 56.98 32.41
C ARG A 61 -21.95 56.79 31.41
N LEU A 62 -20.89 57.59 31.54
CA LEU A 62 -19.69 57.45 30.71
C LEU A 62 -18.98 56.13 31.00
N TYR A 63 -18.79 55.78 32.27
CA TYR A 63 -18.20 54.51 32.67
C TYR A 63 -19.03 53.30 32.19
N LEU A 64 -20.37 53.36 32.29
CA LEU A 64 -21.24 52.31 31.77
C LEU A 64 -21.06 52.11 30.25
N LYS A 65 -20.99 53.20 29.47
CA LYS A 65 -20.74 53.12 28.04
C LYS A 65 -19.37 52.52 27.72
N SER A 66 -18.33 52.89 28.47
CA SER A 66 -16.99 52.33 28.34
C SER A 66 -17.01 50.81 28.61
N VAL A 67 -17.63 50.37 29.71
CA VAL A 67 -17.76 48.95 30.04
C VAL A 67 -18.54 48.18 28.96
N GLN A 68 -19.65 48.74 28.46
CA GLN A 68 -20.43 48.14 27.36
C GLN A 68 -19.60 48.02 26.08
N HIS A 69 -18.80 49.02 25.76
CA HIS A 69 -17.92 49.00 24.60
C HIS A 69 -16.81 47.96 24.75
N SER A 70 -16.13 47.91 25.89
CA SER A 70 -15.11 46.90 26.17
C SER A 70 -15.68 45.47 26.13
N MET A 71 -16.93 45.27 26.57
CA MET A 71 -17.59 43.96 26.42
C MET A 71 -17.77 43.57 24.96
N ILE A 72 -18.15 44.52 24.09
CA ILE A 72 -18.28 44.29 22.65
C ILE A 72 -16.91 43.99 22.04
N GLU A 73 -15.86 44.70 22.43
CA GLU A 73 -14.49 44.44 21.96
C GLU A 73 -14.02 43.04 22.34
N LEU A 74 -14.21 42.62 23.60
CA LEU A 74 -13.87 41.25 24.03
C LEU A 74 -14.64 40.18 23.24
N ILE A 75 -15.93 40.39 23.00
CA ILE A 75 -16.73 39.46 22.18
C ILE A 75 -16.22 39.42 20.74
N ASN A 76 -15.85 40.56 20.17
CA ASN A 76 -15.33 40.62 18.81
C ASN A 76 -13.95 39.96 18.68
N ASP A 77 -13.08 40.14 19.68
CA ASP A 77 -11.77 39.50 19.75
C ASP A 77 -11.94 37.97 19.83
N ASP A 78 -12.79 37.49 20.73
CA ASP A 78 -13.11 36.05 20.85
C ASP A 78 -13.74 35.50 19.56
N TYR A 79 -14.58 36.29 18.89
CA TYR A 79 -15.17 35.91 17.61
C TYR A 79 -14.12 35.81 16.49
N ALA A 80 -13.16 36.73 16.45
CA ALA A 80 -12.07 36.68 15.48
C ALA A 80 -11.21 35.42 15.66
N ASP A 81 -10.91 35.05 16.90
CA ASP A 81 -10.19 33.82 17.22
C ASP A 81 -10.99 32.57 16.84
N PHE A 82 -12.29 32.55 17.10
CA PHE A 82 -13.18 31.46 16.68
C PHE A 82 -13.24 31.30 15.15
N VAL A 83 -13.37 32.41 14.41
CA VAL A 83 -13.37 32.38 12.93
C VAL A 83 -12.02 31.89 12.40
N HIS A 84 -10.91 32.34 12.99
CA HIS A 84 -9.58 31.87 12.60
C HIS A 84 -9.40 30.36 12.86
N LEU A 85 -9.81 29.88 14.04
CA LEU A 85 -9.74 28.45 14.36
C LEU A 85 -10.63 27.61 13.44
N SER A 86 -11.86 28.04 13.18
CA SER A 86 -12.77 27.32 12.28
C SER A 86 -12.25 27.26 10.83
N SER A 87 -11.65 28.35 10.33
CA SER A 87 -10.98 28.35 9.02
C SER A 87 -9.83 27.34 8.95
N ASN A 88 -9.01 27.27 10.01
CA ASN A 88 -7.90 26.31 10.09
C ASN A 88 -8.37 24.86 10.16
N LEU A 89 -9.49 24.59 10.82
CA LEU A 89 -10.09 23.24 10.84
C LEU A 89 -10.59 22.83 9.44
N VAL A 90 -11.20 23.76 8.71
CA VAL A 90 -11.65 23.51 7.33
C VAL A 90 -10.47 23.26 6.40
N SER A 91 -9.38 24.02 6.53
CA SER A 91 -8.18 23.81 5.72
C SER A 91 -7.49 22.48 6.05
N LEU A 92 -7.48 22.08 7.32
CA LEU A 92 -7.00 20.76 7.75
C LEU A 92 -7.86 19.63 7.15
N GLN A 93 -9.19 19.77 7.11
CA GLN A 93 -10.05 18.80 6.46
C GLN A 93 -9.71 18.64 4.98
N SER A 94 -9.51 19.75 4.26
CA SER A 94 -9.07 19.72 2.85
C SER A 94 -7.72 19.02 2.67
N ALA A 95 -6.78 19.20 3.60
CA ALA A 95 -5.51 18.48 3.60
C ALA A 95 -5.70 16.97 3.81
N ILE A 96 -6.60 16.56 4.71
CA ILE A 96 -6.95 15.15 4.92
C ILE A 96 -7.56 14.55 3.65
N ASP A 97 -8.53 15.24 3.04
CA ASP A 97 -9.18 14.79 1.81
C ASP A 97 -8.16 14.64 0.67
N LYS A 98 -7.19 15.55 0.59
CA LYS A 98 -6.08 15.43 -0.37
C LYS A 98 -5.24 14.19 -0.10
N ILE A 99 -4.86 13.93 1.14
CA ILE A 99 -4.08 12.74 1.52
C ILE A 99 -4.85 11.47 1.18
N ASP A 100 -6.16 11.42 1.44
CA ASP A 100 -7.00 10.27 1.12
C ASP A 100 -7.01 10.00 -0.41
N ASN A 101 -7.18 11.05 -1.21
CA ASN A 101 -7.11 10.95 -2.67
C ASN A 101 -5.73 10.49 -3.17
N ASP A 102 -4.64 11.02 -2.60
CA ASP A 102 -3.27 10.65 -2.95
C ASP A 102 -3.02 9.16 -2.60
N ILE A 103 -3.48 8.71 -1.43
CA ILE A 103 -3.38 7.31 -0.99
C ILE A 103 -4.13 6.39 -1.94
N ASN A 104 -5.38 6.72 -2.27
CA ASN A 104 -6.18 5.92 -3.21
C ASN A 104 -5.51 5.84 -4.58
N THR A 105 -4.95 6.95 -5.07
CA THR A 105 -4.21 6.98 -6.33
C THR A 105 -3.01 6.03 -6.29
N ILE A 106 -2.16 6.14 -5.27
CA ILE A 106 -0.99 5.26 -5.09
C ILE A 106 -1.40 3.78 -5.02
N TRP A 107 -2.49 3.46 -4.31
CA TRP A 107 -3.00 2.09 -4.26
C TRP A 107 -3.42 1.56 -5.62
N THR A 108 -4.12 2.36 -6.42
CA THR A 108 -4.51 1.96 -7.78
C THR A 108 -3.30 1.77 -8.69
N GLU A 109 -2.28 2.63 -8.58
CA GLU A 109 -1.03 2.49 -9.33
C GLU A 109 -0.27 1.23 -8.92
N PHE A 110 -0.20 0.94 -7.61
CA PHE A 110 0.43 -0.26 -7.09
C PHE A 110 -0.29 -1.53 -7.55
N GLU A 111 -1.63 -1.55 -7.50
CA GLU A 111 -2.44 -2.67 -7.99
C GLU A 111 -2.21 -2.91 -9.49
N ASN A 112 -2.24 -1.83 -10.29
CA ASN A 112 -1.98 -1.91 -11.73
C ASN A 112 -0.57 -2.42 -12.01
N SER A 113 0.45 -1.87 -11.33
CA SER A 113 1.84 -2.31 -11.46
C SER A 113 1.98 -3.80 -11.13
N THR A 114 1.42 -4.23 -10.00
CA THR A 114 1.42 -5.65 -9.59
C THR A 114 0.73 -6.53 -10.63
N ASN A 115 -0.41 -6.11 -11.17
CA ASN A 115 -1.12 -6.86 -12.21
C ASN A 115 -0.26 -7.00 -13.49
N THR A 116 0.42 -5.92 -13.91
CA THR A 116 1.31 -5.96 -15.08
C THR A 116 2.52 -6.87 -14.85
N ALA A 117 3.07 -6.88 -13.64
CA ALA A 117 4.18 -7.76 -13.28
C ALA A 117 3.76 -9.23 -13.32
N VAL A 118 2.60 -9.57 -12.73
CA VAL A 118 2.03 -10.93 -12.77
C VAL A 118 1.80 -11.39 -14.21
N ARG A 119 1.13 -10.57 -15.03
CA ARG A 119 0.90 -10.90 -16.45
C ARG A 119 2.19 -11.08 -17.23
N THR A 120 3.24 -10.33 -16.87
CA THR A 120 4.55 -10.46 -17.51
C THR A 120 5.24 -11.75 -17.11
N ALA A 121 5.18 -12.13 -15.82
CA ALA A 121 5.67 -13.41 -15.35
C ALA A 121 4.95 -14.59 -16.03
N GLU A 122 3.62 -14.54 -16.17
CA GLU A 122 2.83 -15.55 -16.88
C GLU A 122 3.25 -15.69 -18.35
N ARG A 123 3.48 -14.56 -19.05
CA ARG A 123 3.99 -14.57 -20.44
C ARG A 123 5.39 -15.18 -20.53
N VAL A 124 6.28 -14.85 -19.60
CA VAL A 124 7.64 -15.42 -19.54
C VAL A 124 7.57 -16.93 -19.33
N GLU A 125 6.72 -17.40 -18.41
CA GLU A 125 6.53 -18.84 -18.18
C GLU A 125 6.04 -19.55 -19.45
N SER A 126 5.05 -18.97 -20.14
CA SER A 126 4.58 -19.49 -21.44
C SER A 126 5.71 -19.59 -22.47
N PHE A 127 6.53 -18.53 -22.61
CA PHE A 127 7.65 -18.56 -23.54
C PHE A 127 8.72 -19.59 -23.14
N CYS A 128 8.98 -19.78 -21.84
CA CYS A 128 9.91 -20.81 -21.38
C CYS A 128 9.41 -22.22 -21.73
N LEU A 129 8.10 -22.49 -21.62
CA LEU A 129 7.51 -23.76 -22.02
C LEU A 129 7.67 -24.00 -23.53
N GLU A 130 7.32 -23.00 -24.34
CA GLU A 130 7.46 -23.07 -25.80
C GLU A 130 8.93 -23.29 -26.21
N LEU A 131 9.86 -22.55 -25.59
CA LEU A 131 11.29 -22.70 -25.85
C LEU A 131 11.80 -24.10 -25.48
N SER A 132 11.31 -24.67 -24.38
CA SER A 132 11.63 -26.04 -23.97
C SER A 132 11.12 -27.07 -24.98
N GLU A 133 9.89 -26.89 -25.49
CA GLU A 133 9.32 -27.76 -26.52
C GLU A 133 10.10 -27.65 -27.83
N ASN A 134 10.39 -26.43 -28.29
CA ASN A 134 11.21 -26.16 -29.46
C ASN A 134 12.60 -26.80 -29.34
N ARG A 135 13.24 -26.71 -28.17
CA ARG A 135 14.52 -27.35 -27.90
C ARG A 135 14.43 -28.87 -27.98
N SER A 136 13.37 -29.48 -27.46
CA SER A 136 13.14 -30.92 -27.58
C SER A 136 13.00 -31.34 -29.04
N SER A 137 12.21 -30.60 -29.83
CA SER A 137 12.03 -30.85 -31.26
C SER A 137 13.34 -30.69 -32.03
N GLN A 138 14.16 -29.70 -31.68
CA GLN A 138 15.46 -29.50 -32.30
C GLN A 138 16.43 -30.66 -32.03
N ILE A 139 16.45 -31.20 -30.81
CA ILE A 139 17.28 -32.38 -30.47
C ILE A 139 16.82 -33.58 -31.31
N GLU A 140 15.50 -33.78 -31.45
CA GLU A 140 14.94 -34.87 -32.26
C GLU A 140 15.36 -34.79 -33.72
N ILE A 141 15.25 -33.61 -34.32
CA ILE A 141 15.69 -33.38 -35.71
C ILE A 141 17.19 -33.64 -35.83
N ARG A 142 18.00 -33.18 -34.87
CA ARG A 142 19.46 -33.40 -34.88
C ARG A 142 19.80 -34.88 -34.85
N HIS A 143 19.14 -35.67 -33.99
CA HIS A 143 19.34 -37.12 -33.95
C HIS A 143 18.94 -37.79 -35.28
N ARG A 144 17.84 -37.38 -35.90
CA ARG A 144 17.42 -37.88 -37.21
C ARG A 144 18.45 -37.58 -38.30
N ILE A 145 18.97 -36.34 -38.34
CA ILE A 145 20.02 -35.96 -39.29
C ILE A 145 21.27 -36.82 -39.08
N SER A 146 21.75 -36.94 -37.83
CA SER A 146 22.94 -37.74 -37.52
C SER A 146 22.77 -39.22 -37.91
N PHE A 147 21.58 -39.79 -37.67
CA PHE A 147 21.26 -41.16 -38.09
C PHE A 147 21.30 -41.32 -39.62
N LEU A 148 20.67 -40.41 -40.36
CA LEU A 148 20.68 -40.43 -41.82
C LEU A 148 22.09 -40.25 -42.39
N SER A 149 22.89 -39.32 -41.82
CA SER A 149 24.28 -39.13 -42.23
C SER A 149 25.14 -40.37 -41.97
N ALA A 150 24.92 -41.09 -40.86
CA ALA A 150 25.63 -42.34 -40.58
C ALA A 150 25.23 -43.47 -41.54
N LEU A 151 23.94 -43.57 -41.87
CA LEU A 151 23.45 -44.49 -42.91
C LEU A 151 24.06 -44.18 -44.28
N GLN A 152 24.14 -42.90 -44.66
CA GLN A 152 24.74 -42.49 -45.92
C GLN A 152 26.24 -42.81 -45.98
N ARG A 153 26.98 -42.61 -44.87
CA ARG A 153 28.38 -43.05 -44.73
C ARG A 153 28.52 -44.55 -44.94
N LEU A 154 27.66 -45.36 -44.31
CA LEU A 154 27.67 -46.81 -44.46
C LEU A 154 27.35 -47.23 -45.90
N ALA A 155 26.31 -46.64 -46.51
CA ALA A 155 25.95 -46.92 -47.91
C ALA A 155 27.11 -46.61 -48.86
N ASN A 156 27.83 -45.51 -48.65
CA ASN A 156 29.01 -45.17 -49.46
C ASN A 156 30.15 -46.19 -49.29
N LEU A 157 30.37 -46.73 -48.09
CA LEU A 157 31.37 -47.79 -47.86
C LEU A 157 30.98 -49.11 -48.53
N ILE A 158 29.69 -49.46 -48.52
CA ILE A 158 29.16 -50.66 -49.17
C ILE A 158 29.20 -50.52 -50.70
N ASN A 159 28.90 -49.34 -51.24
CA ASN A 159 28.97 -49.09 -52.68
C ASN A 159 30.40 -49.07 -53.23
N ASN A 160 31.41 -48.92 -52.36
CA ASN A 160 32.82 -48.88 -52.72
C ASN A 160 33.62 -49.96 -51.95
N ILE A 161 33.16 -51.21 -52.02
CA ILE A 161 33.87 -52.34 -51.38
C ILE A 161 35.25 -52.51 -52.03
N PRO A 162 36.34 -52.47 -51.25
CA PRO A 162 37.68 -52.73 -51.77
C PRO A 162 37.84 -54.18 -52.23
N ASN A 163 38.69 -54.40 -53.25
CA ASN A 163 39.00 -55.75 -53.76
C ASN A 163 39.66 -56.66 -52.70
N SER A 164 40.30 -56.08 -51.68
CA SER A 164 40.76 -56.79 -50.48
C SER A 164 40.25 -56.10 -49.22
N VAL A 165 39.49 -56.83 -48.41
CA VAL A 165 38.91 -56.31 -47.16
C VAL A 165 40.02 -56.16 -46.11
N SER A 166 40.40 -54.92 -45.81
CA SER A 166 41.40 -54.62 -44.79
C SER A 166 40.75 -54.45 -43.41
N THR A 167 41.56 -54.65 -42.36
CA THR A 167 41.15 -54.36 -40.96
C THR A 167 40.66 -52.93 -40.79
N LEU A 168 41.34 -51.96 -41.41
CA LEU A 168 40.96 -50.54 -41.40
C LEU A 168 39.57 -50.30 -42.03
N TRP A 169 39.23 -51.01 -43.11
CA TRP A 169 37.91 -50.88 -43.73
C TRP A 169 36.83 -51.45 -42.81
N LEU A 170 37.08 -52.60 -42.18
CA LEU A 170 36.18 -53.19 -41.18
C LEU A 170 35.99 -52.30 -39.96
N GLU A 171 37.05 -51.62 -39.48
CA GLU A 171 36.95 -50.63 -38.40
C GLU A 171 36.05 -49.45 -38.78
N LYS A 172 36.15 -48.93 -40.03
CA LYS A 172 35.28 -47.86 -40.52
C LYS A 172 33.81 -48.29 -40.60
N VAL A 173 33.55 -49.50 -41.08
CA VAL A 173 32.20 -50.07 -41.11
C VAL A 173 31.67 -50.27 -39.69
N SER A 174 32.48 -50.85 -38.80
CA SER A 174 32.15 -51.05 -37.39
C SER A 174 31.81 -49.72 -36.71
N SER A 175 32.63 -48.69 -36.89
CA SER A 175 32.36 -47.33 -36.39
C SER A 175 31.03 -46.77 -36.92
N CYS A 176 30.72 -46.93 -38.21
CA CYS A 176 29.43 -46.49 -38.75
C CYS A 176 28.25 -47.27 -38.15
N LEU A 177 28.39 -48.58 -37.94
CA LEU A 177 27.35 -49.40 -37.33
C LEU A 177 27.11 -49.03 -35.86
N VAL A 178 28.17 -48.72 -35.11
CA VAL A 178 28.06 -48.21 -33.73
C VAL A 178 27.34 -46.87 -33.70
N ASP A 179 27.70 -45.92 -34.58
CA ASP A 179 27.01 -44.63 -34.71
C ASP A 179 25.51 -44.82 -35.02
N ILE A 180 25.18 -45.67 -36.00
CA ILE A 180 23.81 -46.00 -36.40
C ILE A 180 23.03 -46.58 -35.22
N SER A 181 23.61 -47.54 -34.49
CA SER A 181 22.97 -48.15 -33.30
C SER A 181 22.71 -47.11 -32.21
N SER A 182 23.71 -46.26 -31.92
CA SER A 182 23.60 -45.21 -30.91
C SER A 182 22.51 -44.19 -31.25
N TYR A 183 22.44 -43.71 -32.49
CA TYR A 183 21.40 -42.77 -32.89
C TYR A 183 20.02 -43.41 -32.98
N LYS A 184 19.93 -44.69 -33.36
CA LYS A 184 18.67 -45.44 -33.36
C LYS A 184 18.06 -45.53 -31.96
N GLU A 185 18.87 -45.85 -30.95
CA GLU A 185 18.42 -45.87 -29.55
C GLU A 185 17.88 -44.51 -29.11
N LYS A 186 18.60 -43.42 -29.43
CA LYS A 186 18.17 -42.05 -29.13
C LYS A 186 16.88 -41.64 -29.84
N LEU A 187 16.59 -42.19 -31.02
CA LEU A 187 15.33 -41.96 -31.74
C LEU A 187 14.16 -42.70 -31.10
N ILE A 188 14.39 -43.93 -30.60
CA ILE A 188 13.39 -44.73 -29.89
C ILE A 188 13.04 -44.07 -28.55
N GLU A 189 14.04 -43.59 -27.82
CA GLU A 189 13.84 -42.90 -26.54
C GLU A 189 13.08 -41.58 -26.69
N GLN A 190 13.17 -40.94 -27.86
CA GLN A 190 12.41 -39.73 -28.20
C GLN A 190 11.07 -39.99 -28.89
N SER A 191 10.68 -41.27 -29.06
CA SER A 191 9.36 -41.65 -29.57
C SER A 191 8.24 -41.04 -28.72
N ARG A 192 7.10 -40.77 -29.37
CA ARG A 192 5.87 -40.27 -28.73
C ARG A 192 5.47 -41.12 -27.52
N GLU A 193 5.62 -42.44 -27.62
CA GLU A 193 5.30 -43.39 -26.55
C GLU A 193 6.18 -43.19 -25.32
N SER A 194 7.50 -43.09 -25.53
CA SER A 194 8.49 -42.81 -24.47
C SER A 194 8.25 -41.46 -23.81
N LYS A 195 7.89 -40.42 -24.59
CA LYS A 195 7.53 -39.09 -24.07
C LYS A 195 6.26 -39.12 -23.20
N ILE A 196 5.22 -39.85 -23.62
CA ILE A 196 3.97 -40.00 -22.87
C ILE A 196 4.22 -40.74 -21.54
N LEU A 197 4.99 -41.83 -21.60
CA LEU A 197 5.29 -42.65 -20.42
C LEU A 197 6.10 -41.88 -19.37
N ASN A 198 7.10 -41.09 -19.82
CA ASN A 198 7.87 -40.21 -18.94
C ASN A 198 7.04 -39.06 -18.37
N LYS A 199 6.14 -38.46 -19.16
CA LYS A 199 5.22 -37.43 -18.66
C LYS A 199 4.25 -37.99 -17.61
N ALA A 200 3.70 -39.18 -17.82
CA ALA A 200 2.82 -39.86 -16.87
C ALA A 200 3.56 -40.17 -15.55
N ARG A 201 4.81 -40.67 -15.61
CA ARG A 201 5.66 -40.88 -14.43
C ARG A 201 5.89 -39.59 -13.64
N ASN A 202 6.22 -38.50 -14.32
CA ASN A 202 6.47 -37.21 -13.66
C ASN A 202 5.21 -36.61 -13.02
N MET A 203 4.04 -36.81 -13.64
CA MET A 203 2.75 -36.40 -13.06
C MET A 203 2.42 -37.19 -11.79
N ASN A 204 2.65 -38.51 -11.78
CA ASN A 204 2.50 -39.33 -10.58
C ASN A 204 3.45 -38.87 -9.45
N ALA A 205 4.72 -38.59 -9.76
CA ALA A 205 5.68 -38.10 -8.77
C ALA A 205 5.28 -36.74 -8.17
N LYS A 206 4.70 -35.84 -8.98
CA LYS A 206 4.16 -34.57 -8.49
C LYS A 206 2.91 -34.78 -7.62
N CYS A 207 2.02 -35.69 -8.00
CA CYS A 207 0.83 -36.04 -7.23
C CYS A 207 1.22 -36.60 -5.84
N ASP A 208 2.17 -37.53 -5.79
CA ASP A 208 2.65 -38.11 -4.55
C ASP A 208 3.26 -37.05 -3.62
N ARG A 209 4.08 -36.14 -4.16
CA ARG A 209 4.72 -35.07 -3.38
C ARG A 209 3.72 -34.03 -2.84
N SER A 210 2.67 -33.73 -3.59
CA SER A 210 1.54 -32.91 -3.11
C SER A 210 0.75 -33.62 -2.01
N ARG A 211 0.55 -34.94 -2.15
CA ARG A 211 -0.11 -35.78 -1.14
C ARG A 211 0.68 -35.80 0.16
N THR A 212 2.01 -35.93 0.10
CA THR A 212 2.88 -35.89 1.30
C THR A 212 2.80 -34.54 2.02
N ARG A 213 2.74 -33.41 1.29
CA ARG A 213 2.59 -32.08 1.90
C ARG A 213 1.25 -31.86 2.59
N VAL A 214 0.16 -32.40 2.05
CA VAL A 214 -1.16 -32.34 2.70
C VAL A 214 -1.14 -33.08 4.03
N TYR A 215 -0.62 -34.31 4.07
CA TYR A 215 -0.49 -35.07 5.32
C TYR A 215 0.40 -34.38 6.36
N GLN A 216 1.38 -33.58 5.94
CA GLN A 216 2.28 -32.85 6.82
C GLN A 216 1.69 -31.52 7.31
N ALA A 217 0.73 -30.94 6.59
CA ALA A 217 0.03 -29.73 6.99
C ALA A 217 -1.03 -30.01 8.07
N ASP A 218 -1.63 -31.21 8.10
CA ASP A 218 -2.67 -31.61 9.07
C ASP A 218 -2.10 -32.29 10.34
N ASP A 219 -0.77 -32.28 10.53
CA ASP A 219 -0.13 -32.78 11.76
C ASP A 219 -0.35 -31.79 12.93
N PRO A 220 -1.00 -32.20 14.03
CA PRO A 220 -1.25 -31.34 15.20
C PRO A 220 0.03 -30.78 15.86
N LEU A 221 1.19 -31.38 15.60
CA LEU A 221 2.50 -30.93 16.10
C LEU A 221 3.20 -29.96 15.15
N ASN A 222 2.63 -29.65 13.97
CA ASN A 222 3.22 -28.71 13.02
C ASN A 222 3.03 -27.25 13.48
N PRO A 223 4.11 -26.44 13.63
CA PRO A 223 4.04 -25.03 14.05
C PRO A 223 3.14 -24.16 13.16
N THR A 224 3.00 -24.54 11.89
CA THR A 224 2.18 -23.84 10.88
C THR A 224 0.68 -24.04 11.14
N TYR A 225 0.29 -25.20 11.71
CA TYR A 225 -1.10 -25.52 12.06
C TYR A 225 -1.56 -24.70 13.29
N GLN A 226 -0.69 -24.59 14.31
CA GLN A 226 -0.96 -23.79 15.52
C GLN A 226 -1.07 -22.29 15.22
N SER A 227 -0.33 -21.80 14.23
CA SER A 227 -0.40 -20.40 13.78
C SER A 227 -1.73 -20.10 13.07
N ARG A 228 -2.28 -21.05 12.31
CA ARG A 228 -3.59 -20.91 11.64
C ARG A 228 -4.76 -20.83 12.61
N GLN A 229 -4.78 -21.67 13.66
CA GLN A 229 -5.83 -21.60 14.68
C GLN A 229 -5.80 -20.28 15.46
N ARG A 230 -4.61 -19.71 15.72
CA ARG A 230 -4.50 -18.38 16.36
C ARG A 230 -5.11 -17.24 15.55
N PHE A 231 -5.05 -17.32 14.21
CA PHE A 231 -5.65 -16.30 13.34
C PHE A 231 -7.17 -16.45 13.24
N GLU A 232 -7.70 -17.67 13.33
CA GLU A 232 -9.14 -17.94 13.25
C GLU A 232 -9.89 -17.49 14.52
N VAL A 233 -9.22 -17.46 15.67
CA VAL A 233 -9.80 -16.99 16.95
C VAL A 233 -9.80 -15.45 17.07
N ALA A 234 -9.02 -14.74 16.26
CA ALA A 234 -8.82 -13.29 16.40
C ALA A 234 -9.79 -12.42 15.58
N GLY A 235 -10.75 -13.00 14.86
CA GLY A 235 -11.70 -12.25 14.05
C GLY A 235 -13.13 -12.68 14.30
N LEU A 236 -13.80 -12.07 15.30
CA LEU A 236 -15.26 -11.93 15.40
C LEU A 236 -15.63 -11.10 16.65
N SER A 237 -15.96 -9.82 16.45
CA SER A 237 -16.88 -9.05 17.30
C SER A 237 -17.30 -7.80 16.53
N ILE A 238 -18.36 -7.91 15.74
CA ILE A 238 -19.22 -6.77 15.44
C ILE A 238 -20.66 -7.30 15.59
N GLU A 239 -21.32 -6.81 16.63
CA GLU A 239 -22.72 -7.06 16.93
C GLU A 239 -23.63 -6.51 15.82
N GLU A 240 -24.72 -7.25 15.61
CA GLU A 240 -25.78 -7.00 14.66
C GLU A 240 -26.88 -6.17 15.36
N GLU A 241 -27.16 -4.95 14.90
CA GLU A 241 -28.50 -4.34 15.01
C GLU A 241 -28.86 -3.54 13.75
N THR A 242 -30.08 -3.78 13.29
CA THR A 242 -30.69 -3.57 11.96
C THR A 242 -31.21 -2.13 11.68
N PRO A 243 -32.05 -1.88 10.64
CA PRO A 243 -31.75 -1.80 9.21
C PRO A 243 -32.16 -0.43 8.62
N ARG A 244 -31.42 0.14 7.66
CA ARG A 244 -31.96 1.07 6.64
C ARG A 244 -30.91 1.46 5.60
N GLY A 245 -31.17 1.05 4.35
CA GLY A 245 -30.85 1.84 3.17
C GLY A 245 -29.43 1.79 2.62
N SER A 246 -29.35 1.29 1.39
CA SER A 246 -28.41 1.74 0.34
C SER A 246 -27.06 1.01 0.22
N ILE A 247 -27.11 -0.06 -0.59
CA ILE A 247 -26.18 -0.44 -1.67
C ILE A 247 -24.69 -0.15 -1.41
N LEU A 248 -23.95 -1.18 -1.01
CA LEU A 248 -22.51 -1.32 -1.28
C LEU A 248 -22.21 -2.76 -1.71
N HIS A 249 -21.70 -2.88 -2.94
CA HIS A 249 -21.22 -4.12 -3.54
C HIS A 249 -20.00 -4.61 -2.75
N SER A 250 -20.16 -5.71 -2.01
CA SER A 250 -19.04 -6.39 -1.35
C SER A 250 -18.25 -7.20 -2.38
N ILE A 251 -17.03 -6.76 -2.72
CA ILE A 251 -16.07 -7.59 -3.46
C ILE A 251 -15.23 -8.34 -2.43
N ASN A 252 -15.52 -9.64 -2.35
CA ASN A 252 -14.84 -10.62 -1.53
C ASN A 252 -13.50 -11.00 -2.20
N ILE A 253 -12.39 -10.38 -1.80
CA ILE A 253 -11.06 -10.77 -2.28
C ILE A 253 -10.62 -12.03 -1.52
N ARG A 254 -10.77 -13.19 -2.16
CA ARG A 254 -10.08 -14.43 -1.78
C ARG A 254 -8.56 -14.19 -1.86
N ARG A 255 -7.93 -13.87 -0.72
CA ARG A 255 -6.48 -14.00 -0.53
C ARG A 255 -6.12 -15.48 -0.49
N GLY A 256 -5.54 -15.98 -1.57
CA GLY A 256 -5.17 -17.38 -1.66
C GLY A 256 -4.15 -17.69 -2.72
N VAL A 257 -3.09 -16.89 -2.91
CA VAL A 257 -1.86 -17.34 -3.59
C VAL A 257 -0.65 -16.56 -3.07
N LEU A 258 0.49 -17.26 -2.94
CA LEU A 258 1.86 -16.82 -2.62
C LEU A 258 2.25 -16.73 -1.15
N GLY A 259 2.54 -17.92 -0.58
CA GLY A 259 3.69 -18.09 0.30
C GLY A 259 5.00 -18.26 -0.49
N CYS A 260 6.11 -18.14 0.26
CA CYS A 260 7.51 -18.40 -0.08
C CYS A 260 8.29 -17.33 -0.86
N VAL A 261 8.79 -16.33 -0.13
CA VAL A 261 10.21 -15.92 -0.21
C VAL A 261 10.71 -15.77 1.23
N VAL A 262 11.46 -16.76 1.70
CA VAL A 262 12.26 -16.68 2.92
C VAL A 262 13.62 -16.13 2.51
N LEU A 263 14.04 -15.03 3.12
CA LEU A 263 15.46 -14.68 3.34
C LEU A 263 15.80 -15.04 4.78
#